data_AF-A0A6A6XC34-F1
#
_entry.id   AF-A0A6A6XC34-F1
#
_cell.length_a   1.000
_cell.length_b   1.000
_cell.length_c   1.000
_cell.angle_alpha   90.00
_cell.angle_beta   90.00
_cell.angle_gamma   90.00
#
_symmetry.space_group_name_H-M   'P 1'
#
loop_
_entity.id
_entity.type
_entity.pdbx_description
1 polymer ?
#
loop_
_entity_poly.entity_id
_entity_poly.type
_entity_poly.pdbx_seq_one_letter_code
_entity_poly.pdbx_strand_id
1 'polypeptide(L)'
;MDTAADNTPRIDPSTDLEATKPNKRLSKRITKRFSAPVPVSKKEGKRMSITSTFSLPIFPRSSSAPSPSIATSTSTLSTKSSPSTTPTTLITTSTPGPLPPPTAPYKPILNYIPCLYPHCTTHYLPPTLGPTFYAPQAPYNLSRTRGYCPSHASKDLRQANARCKKEWESMRQNAGRKTLGLIDAEFEIWVQRYREERGVEGRANEARMIVRVVGVSGAKGKKGGDATAEKAAGEWDWKYAPRPCTKKNCVRDWYSIFDQRFHLFYITPRKSGLTILQTLCPACARRDIGEAEKRMTEKWREMHPQQWREWMERLKRERATEQAFWEMAQERRVRERAMGVGAKLERGQEKKDTELELEGKGVDALKELCVVM
;
A
#
# COMPACT_ATOMS: atom_id res chain seq x y z
N MET A 1 -22.03 46.98 -42.26
CA MET A 1 -22.34 46.01 -43.31
C MET A 1 -22.35 44.64 -42.68
N ASP A 2 -23.48 43.98 -42.83
CA ASP A 2 -23.76 42.54 -42.72
C ASP A 2 -23.74 41.85 -41.35
N THR A 3 -24.97 41.73 -40.86
CA THR A 3 -25.56 40.74 -39.95
C THR A 3 -25.49 39.29 -40.46
N ALA A 4 -25.24 38.32 -39.58
CA ALA A 4 -25.82 36.95 -39.59
C ALA A 4 -25.42 36.21 -38.30
N ALA A 5 -26.36 35.98 -37.37
CA ALA A 5 -27.09 34.71 -37.11
C ALA A 5 -26.23 33.68 -36.35
N ASP A 6 -26.31 33.57 -35.02
CA ASP A 6 -27.38 32.94 -34.20
C ASP A 6 -27.72 31.50 -34.62
N ASN A 7 -27.28 30.55 -33.80
CA ASN A 7 -27.78 29.17 -33.78
C ASN A 7 -27.47 28.56 -32.42
N THR A 8 -28.39 28.79 -31.49
CA THR A 8 -28.45 28.13 -30.18
C THR A 8 -29.61 27.14 -30.17
N PRO A 9 -29.42 25.84 -29.92
CA PRO A 9 -30.51 24.97 -29.54
C PRO A 9 -30.70 25.00 -28.01
N ARG A 10 -31.79 25.63 -27.61
CA ARG A 10 -32.34 25.65 -26.25
C ARG A 10 -33.27 24.43 -26.11
N ILE A 11 -33.00 23.54 -25.16
CA ILE A 11 -33.92 22.47 -24.75
C ILE A 11 -34.16 22.61 -23.25
N ASP A 12 -35.42 22.82 -22.91
CA ASP A 12 -35.96 23.04 -21.57
C ASP A 12 -35.94 21.77 -20.71
N PRO A 13 -35.76 21.87 -19.39
CA PRO A 13 -36.23 20.84 -18.47
C PRO A 13 -37.63 21.22 -17.96
N SER A 14 -38.64 20.51 -18.47
CA SER A 14 -40.01 20.51 -17.96
C SER A 14 -40.06 20.17 -16.47
N THR A 15 -40.72 21.05 -15.72
CA THR A 15 -41.39 20.74 -14.46
C THR A 15 -42.74 20.13 -14.77
N ASP A 16 -42.97 18.88 -14.37
CA ASP A 16 -44.34 18.40 -14.12
C ASP A 16 -44.39 17.61 -12.81
N LEU A 17 -45.23 18.16 -11.93
CA LEU A 17 -45.78 17.56 -10.73
C LEU A 17 -46.81 16.53 -11.17
N GLU A 18 -46.72 15.30 -10.69
CA GLU A 18 -47.94 14.50 -10.52
C GLU A 18 -47.97 13.80 -9.17
N ALA A 19 -48.89 14.30 -8.37
CA ALA A 19 -49.28 13.75 -7.09
C ALA A 19 -50.34 12.68 -7.33
N THR A 20 -50.17 11.50 -6.73
CA THR A 20 -51.29 10.56 -6.53
C THR A 20 -51.24 10.01 -5.11
N LYS A 21 -52.11 10.57 -4.27
CA LYS A 21 -52.72 9.94 -3.08
C LYS A 21 -54.23 9.90 -3.37
N PRO A 22 -55.10 9.19 -2.60
CA PRO A 22 -54.89 8.24 -1.52
C PRO A 22 -55.66 6.91 -1.71
N ASN A 23 -55.42 5.90 -0.88
CA ASN A 23 -56.50 4.97 -0.52
C ASN A 23 -56.64 4.85 1.00
N LYS A 24 -57.89 5.05 1.44
CA LYS A 24 -58.34 5.22 2.82
C LYS A 24 -59.01 3.94 3.30
N ARG A 25 -58.89 3.69 4.61
CA ARG A 25 -59.68 2.79 5.49
C ARG A 25 -59.30 1.30 5.37
N LEU A 26 -58.98 0.59 6.45
CA LEU A 26 -59.78 0.48 7.68
C LEU A 26 -58.96 0.58 8.98
N SER A 27 -59.51 1.40 9.86
CA SER A 27 -59.28 1.46 11.29
C SER A 27 -59.63 0.14 12.00
N LYS A 28 -58.80 -0.28 12.97
CA LYS A 28 -59.29 -0.68 14.29
C LYS A 28 -58.19 -0.45 15.35
N ARG A 29 -58.47 0.57 16.14
CA ARG A 29 -57.77 1.08 17.32
C ARG A 29 -57.95 0.06 18.45
N ILE A 30 -56.86 -0.50 18.98
CA ILE A 30 -56.84 -1.11 20.31
C ILE A 30 -55.83 -0.34 21.14
N THR A 31 -56.38 0.59 21.92
CA THR A 31 -55.74 1.20 23.08
C THR A 31 -55.71 0.18 24.20
N LYS A 32 -54.53 -0.29 24.61
CA LYS A 32 -54.32 -0.80 25.97
C LYS A 32 -53.16 -0.06 26.62
N ARG A 33 -53.55 0.84 27.51
CA ARG A 33 -52.72 1.41 28.58
C ARG A 33 -52.13 0.25 29.38
N PHE A 34 -50.81 0.26 29.58
CA PHE A 34 -50.23 -0.32 30.79
C PHE A 34 -49.26 0.69 31.38
N SER A 35 -49.70 1.21 32.51
CA SER A 35 -48.97 2.12 33.38
C SER A 35 -47.70 1.48 33.91
N ALA A 36 -46.66 2.30 34.02
CA ALA A 36 -45.46 2.00 34.79
C ALA A 36 -45.78 1.77 36.29
N PRO A 37 -44.92 1.04 36.99
CA PRO A 37 -44.67 1.30 38.40
C PRO A 37 -43.27 1.90 38.64
N VAL A 38 -43.27 2.75 39.66
CA VAL A 38 -42.22 3.61 40.23
C VAL A 38 -41.02 2.80 40.78
N PRO A 39 -39.79 3.35 40.77
CA PRO A 39 -38.60 2.72 41.35
C PRO A 39 -38.63 2.71 42.89
N VAL A 40 -38.30 1.56 43.47
CA VAL A 40 -38.15 1.40 44.92
C VAL A 40 -36.74 1.79 45.35
N SER A 41 -36.68 2.92 46.04
CA SER A 41 -35.58 3.38 46.90
C SER A 41 -35.45 2.50 48.15
N LYS A 42 -34.23 2.03 48.48
CA LYS A 42 -33.86 1.59 49.83
C LYS A 42 -32.41 1.99 50.18
N LYS A 43 -32.34 2.97 51.08
CA LYS A 43 -31.50 3.11 52.29
C LYS A 43 -29.99 2.76 52.24
N GLU A 44 -29.19 3.81 52.26
CA GLU A 44 -28.48 4.30 53.46
C GLU A 44 -27.68 3.29 54.29
N GLY A 45 -26.35 3.33 54.13
CA GLY A 45 -25.34 2.73 55.00
C GLY A 45 -24.28 3.77 55.34
N LYS A 46 -24.56 4.58 56.36
CA LYS A 46 -23.64 5.49 57.05
C LYS A 46 -22.54 4.67 57.74
N ARG A 47 -21.26 4.85 57.40
CA ARG A 47 -20.15 4.68 58.36
C ARG A 47 -19.09 5.76 58.20
N MET A 48 -18.50 6.08 59.34
CA MET A 48 -17.91 7.35 59.70
C MET A 48 -16.51 7.59 59.14
N SER A 49 -16.27 8.88 58.86
CA SER A 49 -15.03 9.65 59.03
C SER A 49 -13.95 9.04 59.93
N ILE A 50 -12.72 8.96 59.41
CA ILE A 50 -11.50 9.34 60.16
C ILE A 50 -10.57 10.11 59.23
N THR A 51 -10.26 11.32 59.66
CA THR A 51 -9.24 12.27 59.19
C THR A 51 -7.82 11.72 59.36
N SER A 52 -6.94 11.94 58.37
CA SER A 52 -5.51 12.15 58.65
C SER A 52 -4.82 12.86 57.48
N THR A 53 -4.52 14.13 57.71
CA THR A 53 -3.46 14.92 57.07
C THR A 53 -2.09 14.36 57.50
N PHE A 54 -1.12 14.25 56.59
CA PHE A 54 0.22 14.88 56.69
C PHE A 54 1.19 14.36 55.59
N SER A 55 1.76 15.34 54.89
CA SER A 55 3.14 15.47 54.34
C SER A 55 3.80 14.42 53.44
N LEU A 56 4.20 14.93 52.27
CA LEU A 56 5.36 14.51 51.47
C LEU A 56 6.68 14.81 52.22
N PRO A 57 7.75 14.02 51.99
CA PRO A 57 8.85 14.53 51.17
C PRO A 57 9.58 13.50 50.27
N ILE A 58 9.96 13.97 49.07
CA ILE A 58 11.24 13.84 48.33
C ILE A 58 12.13 12.57 48.53
N PHE A 59 12.25 11.78 47.44
CA PHE A 59 13.35 10.97 46.82
C PHE A 59 14.68 10.62 47.58
N PRO A 60 15.53 9.67 47.10
CA PRO A 60 15.34 8.49 46.20
C PRO A 60 16.02 7.20 46.74
N ARG A 61 16.00 6.12 45.92
CA ARG A 61 17.05 5.09 45.73
C ARG A 61 16.65 3.64 46.06
N SER A 62 16.58 2.86 44.97
CA SER A 62 17.01 1.47 44.80
C SER A 62 16.86 0.49 45.97
N SER A 63 15.98 -0.51 45.82
CA SER A 63 16.36 -1.93 45.97
C SER A 63 15.25 -2.87 45.49
N SER A 64 15.73 -3.93 44.86
CA SER A 64 15.10 -5.13 44.33
C SER A 64 14.27 -5.94 45.34
N ALA A 65 13.11 -6.43 44.91
CA ALA A 65 12.55 -7.70 45.36
C ALA A 65 11.62 -8.29 44.27
N PRO A 66 11.73 -9.59 43.94
CA PRO A 66 10.92 -10.25 42.92
C PRO A 66 9.56 -10.69 43.47
N SER A 67 8.50 -10.50 42.68
CA SER A 67 7.16 -11.03 42.95
C SER A 67 7.04 -12.48 42.42
N PRO A 68 6.38 -13.40 43.13
CA PRO A 68 6.11 -14.74 42.61
C PRO A 68 4.86 -14.71 41.72
N SER A 69 5.01 -14.91 40.41
CA SER A 69 3.87 -15.13 39.52
C SER A 69 3.58 -16.63 39.38
N ILE A 70 2.36 -16.99 39.75
CA ILE A 70 1.75 -18.31 39.59
C ILE A 70 1.71 -18.65 38.10
N ALA A 71 2.41 -19.72 37.71
CA ALA A 71 2.43 -20.24 36.35
C ALA A 71 1.13 -21.01 36.06
N THR A 72 0.35 -20.54 35.09
CA THR A 72 -0.73 -21.32 34.48
C THR A 72 -0.17 -22.02 33.24
N SER A 73 -0.12 -23.34 33.31
CA SER A 73 0.28 -24.27 32.27
C SER A 73 -0.53 -24.08 31.00
N THR A 74 0.13 -23.76 29.89
CA THR A 74 -0.39 -24.07 28.54
C THR A 74 0.77 -24.52 27.64
N SER A 75 0.48 -25.58 26.92
CA SER A 75 1.40 -26.52 26.29
C SER A 75 2.03 -25.95 25.02
N THR A 76 3.35 -26.03 24.93
CA THR A 76 4.14 -25.70 23.73
C THR A 76 4.25 -26.91 22.82
N LEU A 77 3.52 -26.90 21.70
CA LEU A 77 3.83 -27.76 20.56
C LEU A 77 5.05 -27.19 19.83
N SER A 78 6.21 -27.83 20.04
CA SER A 78 7.46 -27.55 19.34
C SER A 78 7.37 -28.04 17.89
N THR A 79 7.29 -27.12 16.93
CA THR A 79 7.65 -27.40 15.54
C THR A 79 9.05 -26.84 15.28
N LYS A 80 10.03 -27.75 15.20
CA LYS A 80 11.39 -27.48 14.74
C LYS A 80 11.31 -26.90 13.32
N SER A 81 11.73 -25.66 13.14
CA SER A 81 12.04 -25.09 11.83
C SER A 81 13.50 -24.62 11.83
N SER A 82 14.21 -25.05 10.79
CA SER A 82 15.62 -24.81 10.50
C SER A 82 15.98 -23.31 10.45
N PRO A 83 17.24 -22.93 10.68
CA PRO A 83 17.66 -21.53 10.68
C PRO A 83 17.69 -21.00 9.25
N SER A 84 16.62 -20.32 8.84
CA SER A 84 16.63 -19.46 7.66
C SER A 84 17.33 -18.15 8.02
N THR A 85 18.47 -17.92 7.37
CA THR A 85 19.27 -16.69 7.34
C THR A 85 18.46 -15.41 7.54
N THR A 86 18.59 -14.85 8.73
CA THR A 86 18.32 -13.43 8.99
C THR A 86 19.47 -12.59 8.44
N PRO A 87 19.18 -11.39 7.90
CA PRO A 87 20.09 -10.27 8.09
C PRO A 87 19.41 -9.29 9.04
N THR A 88 19.58 -9.55 10.34
CA THR A 88 19.46 -8.51 11.37
C THR A 88 20.77 -7.74 11.37
N THR A 89 20.90 -6.74 10.51
CA THR A 89 21.91 -5.69 10.72
C THR A 89 21.30 -4.63 11.62
N LEU A 90 21.54 -4.80 12.93
CA LEU A 90 21.61 -3.70 13.87
C LEU A 90 22.68 -2.72 13.37
N ILE A 91 22.26 -1.50 13.06
CA ILE A 91 23.16 -0.43 12.60
C ILE A 91 23.91 0.11 13.82
N THR A 92 25.04 -0.51 14.13
CA THR A 92 26.12 0.15 14.87
C THR A 92 26.86 1.04 13.87
N THR A 93 27.03 2.31 14.23
CA THR A 93 27.83 3.31 13.52
C THR A 93 29.23 2.77 13.22
N SER A 94 29.42 2.23 12.02
CA SER A 94 30.73 1.87 11.49
C SER A 94 30.75 2.11 9.98
N THR A 95 31.89 2.62 9.54
CA THR A 95 32.27 3.12 8.23
C THR A 95 31.69 2.31 7.06
N PRO A 96 31.14 2.95 5.99
CA PRO A 96 30.49 2.22 4.90
C PRO A 96 31.54 1.55 4.00
N GLY A 97 31.77 0.26 4.22
CA GLY A 97 32.43 -0.60 3.24
C GLY A 97 31.59 -0.75 1.95
N PRO A 98 32.20 -1.10 0.81
CA PRO A 98 31.47 -1.36 -0.42
C PRO A 98 30.54 -2.57 -0.25
N LEU A 99 29.24 -2.34 -0.39
CA LEU A 99 28.23 -3.41 -0.42
C LEU A 99 28.53 -4.37 -1.57
N PRO A 100 28.46 -5.70 -1.37
CA PRO A 100 28.65 -6.67 -2.45
C PRO A 100 27.60 -6.47 -3.55
N PRO A 101 27.97 -6.70 -4.83
CA PRO A 101 27.05 -6.55 -5.95
C PRO A 101 25.90 -7.57 -5.82
N PRO A 102 24.65 -7.17 -6.12
CA PRO A 102 23.52 -8.08 -6.04
C PRO A 102 23.64 -9.14 -7.15
N THR A 103 23.70 -10.42 -6.76
CA THR A 103 23.71 -11.58 -7.67
C THR A 103 22.34 -11.87 -8.30
N ALA A 104 21.26 -11.26 -7.79
CA ALA A 104 19.91 -11.44 -8.30
C ALA A 104 19.35 -10.14 -8.91
N PRO A 105 18.60 -10.22 -10.03
CA PRO A 105 17.94 -9.06 -10.61
C PRO A 105 16.94 -8.46 -9.61
N TYR A 106 16.87 -7.14 -9.55
CA TYR A 106 15.94 -6.42 -8.68
C TYR A 106 14.49 -6.83 -8.95
N LYS A 107 13.79 -7.32 -7.91
CA LYS A 107 12.37 -7.66 -7.95
C LYS A 107 11.59 -6.65 -7.10
N PRO A 108 10.82 -5.72 -7.70
CA PRO A 108 10.11 -4.67 -6.97
C PRO A 108 9.24 -5.19 -5.81
N ILE A 109 8.54 -6.31 -6.03
CA ILE A 109 7.61 -6.89 -5.05
C ILE A 109 8.27 -7.45 -3.77
N LEU A 110 9.58 -7.71 -3.82
CA LEU A 110 10.36 -8.20 -2.67
C LEU A 110 10.98 -7.07 -1.85
N ASN A 111 10.71 -5.82 -2.22
CA ASN A 111 11.28 -4.63 -1.61
C ASN A 111 10.18 -3.82 -0.91
N TYR A 112 10.45 -2.57 -0.55
CA TYR A 112 9.43 -1.73 0.06
C TYR A 112 8.31 -1.42 -0.94
N ILE A 113 7.07 -1.67 -0.54
CA ILE A 113 5.87 -1.48 -1.37
C ILE A 113 4.82 -0.63 -0.64
N PRO A 114 3.88 0.02 -1.36
CA PRO A 114 2.92 0.90 -0.74
C PRO A 114 1.81 0.11 -0.04
N CYS A 115 1.31 0.65 1.06
CA CYS A 115 0.03 0.24 1.61
C CYS A 115 -1.11 0.68 0.68
N LEU A 116 -2.05 -0.22 0.39
CA LEU A 116 -3.26 0.11 -0.38
C LEU A 116 -4.43 0.61 0.45
N TYR A 117 -4.28 0.69 1.78
CA TYR A 117 -5.33 1.24 2.63
C TYR A 117 -5.55 2.73 2.30
N PRO A 118 -6.81 3.21 2.18
CA PRO A 118 -7.09 4.59 1.81
C PRO A 118 -6.32 5.61 2.67
N HIS A 119 -5.73 6.60 2.02
CA HIS A 119 -4.93 7.67 2.64
C HIS A 119 -3.66 7.21 3.39
N CYS A 120 -3.27 5.94 3.32
CA CYS A 120 -2.03 5.47 3.92
C CYS A 120 -0.84 5.76 2.99
N THR A 121 0.17 6.46 3.52
CA THR A 121 1.44 6.74 2.81
C THR A 121 2.57 5.81 3.21
N THR A 122 2.30 4.85 4.11
CA THR A 122 3.30 3.93 4.63
C THR A 122 3.75 2.95 3.57
N HIS A 123 5.07 2.75 3.50
CA HIS A 123 5.69 1.68 2.75
C HIS A 123 6.13 0.59 3.71
N TYR A 124 5.94 -0.67 3.33
CA TYR A 124 6.31 -1.82 4.15
C TYR A 124 7.08 -2.84 3.33
N LEU A 125 7.89 -3.65 4.00
CA LEU A 125 8.74 -4.66 3.39
C LEU A 125 8.11 -6.05 3.60
N PRO A 126 7.53 -6.70 2.58
CA PRO A 126 6.82 -7.97 2.75
C PRO A 126 7.68 -9.10 3.34
N PRO A 127 8.96 -9.26 2.96
CA PRO A 127 9.82 -10.30 3.54
C PRO A 127 9.98 -10.23 5.07
N THR A 128 9.75 -9.07 5.71
CA THR A 128 9.89 -8.94 7.17
C THR A 128 8.63 -9.35 7.94
N LEU A 129 7.51 -9.64 7.25
CA LEU A 129 6.25 -9.98 7.90
C LEU A 129 6.24 -11.40 8.50
N GLY A 130 7.18 -12.27 8.08
CA GLY A 130 7.22 -13.67 8.45
C GLY A 130 6.22 -14.52 7.65
N PRO A 131 6.46 -15.84 7.52
CA PRO A 131 5.71 -16.71 6.62
C PRO A 131 4.24 -16.88 7.02
N THR A 132 3.91 -16.71 8.30
CA THR A 132 2.57 -16.93 8.86
C THR A 132 1.74 -15.65 8.98
N PHE A 133 2.24 -14.49 8.53
CA PHE A 133 1.56 -13.21 8.71
C PHE A 133 0.16 -13.16 8.09
N TYR A 134 0.02 -13.76 6.90
CA TYR A 134 -1.25 -13.85 6.18
C TYR A 134 -1.96 -15.18 6.39
N ALA A 135 -1.48 -16.03 7.30
CA ALA A 135 -2.16 -17.27 7.66
C ALA A 135 -3.49 -16.98 8.39
N PRO A 136 -4.50 -17.86 8.25
CA PRO A 136 -5.73 -17.77 9.03
C PRO A 136 -5.46 -17.74 10.54
N GLN A 137 -6.18 -16.89 11.28
CA GLN A 137 -6.02 -16.73 12.73
C GLN A 137 -7.34 -16.93 13.47
N ALA A 138 -7.23 -17.49 14.67
CA ALA A 138 -8.34 -17.59 15.63
C ALA A 138 -8.93 -16.20 15.96
N PRO A 139 -10.20 -16.13 16.41
CA PRO A 139 -11.11 -17.26 16.69
C PRO A 139 -11.89 -17.76 15.47
N TYR A 140 -12.03 -16.96 14.41
CA TYR A 140 -12.89 -17.29 13.26
C TYR A 140 -12.11 -17.73 12.02
N ASN A 141 -10.83 -18.09 12.16
CA ASN A 141 -9.93 -18.46 11.05
C ASN A 141 -9.93 -17.43 9.91
N LEU A 142 -9.92 -16.14 10.24
CA LEU A 142 -9.83 -15.06 9.26
C LEU A 142 -8.35 -14.73 9.00
N SER A 143 -8.01 -14.41 7.76
CA SER A 143 -6.68 -13.93 7.39
C SER A 143 -6.62 -12.40 7.32
N ARG A 144 -5.41 -11.87 7.52
CA ARG A 144 -5.10 -10.46 7.22
C ARG A 144 -5.23 -10.21 5.71
N THR A 145 -5.72 -9.04 5.34
CA THR A 145 -5.84 -8.65 3.93
C THR A 145 -4.48 -8.31 3.34
N ARG A 146 -4.16 -8.91 2.17
CA ARG A 146 -2.93 -8.63 1.42
C ARG A 146 -2.98 -7.24 0.79
N GLY A 147 -1.82 -6.62 0.57
CA GLY A 147 -1.73 -5.24 0.07
C GLY A 147 -1.79 -4.16 1.16
N TYR A 148 -2.09 -4.52 2.41
CA TYR A 148 -2.04 -3.60 3.55
C TYR A 148 -0.74 -3.72 4.34
N CYS A 149 -0.26 -2.58 4.85
CA CYS A 149 0.85 -2.57 5.80
C CYS A 149 0.46 -3.27 7.11
N PRO A 150 1.42 -3.75 7.92
CA PRO A 150 1.11 -4.59 9.08
C PRO A 150 0.14 -3.96 10.09
N SER A 151 0.19 -2.64 10.27
CA SER A 151 -0.75 -1.90 11.12
C SER A 151 -2.19 -1.98 10.58
N HIS A 152 -2.41 -1.64 9.31
CA HIS A 152 -3.73 -1.67 8.69
C HIS A 152 -4.26 -3.09 8.51
N ALA A 153 -3.41 -4.03 8.13
CA ALA A 153 -3.76 -5.44 8.01
C ALA A 153 -4.25 -6.03 9.35
N SER A 154 -3.63 -5.64 10.47
CA SER A 154 -4.04 -6.07 11.81
C SER A 154 -5.29 -5.33 12.31
N LYS A 155 -5.47 -4.06 11.93
CA LYS A 155 -6.71 -3.30 12.22
C LYS A 155 -7.90 -3.89 11.49
N ASP A 156 -7.75 -4.17 10.21
CA ASP A 156 -8.77 -4.80 9.36
C ASP A 156 -9.16 -6.19 9.90
N LEU A 157 -8.19 -7.05 10.26
CA LEU A 157 -8.49 -8.34 10.88
C LEU A 157 -9.29 -8.20 12.19
N ARG A 158 -8.94 -7.23 13.05
CA ARG A 158 -9.70 -6.96 14.28
C ARG A 158 -11.14 -6.51 13.99
N GLN A 159 -11.33 -5.65 12.99
CA GLN A 159 -12.67 -5.22 12.57
C GLN A 159 -13.47 -6.39 12.00
N ALA A 160 -12.84 -7.28 11.24
CA ALA A 160 -13.47 -8.47 10.71
C ALA A 160 -13.92 -9.44 11.82
N ASN A 161 -13.06 -9.67 12.82
CA ASN A 161 -13.42 -10.46 14.00
C ASN A 161 -14.56 -9.82 14.80
N ALA A 162 -14.57 -8.50 14.95
CA ALA A 162 -15.66 -7.78 15.60
C ALA A 162 -16.99 -7.91 14.83
N ARG A 163 -16.94 -7.92 13.49
CA ARG A 163 -18.12 -8.16 12.64
C ARG A 163 -18.66 -9.57 12.85
N CYS A 164 -17.82 -10.60 12.87
CA CYS A 164 -18.23 -11.97 13.19
C CYS A 164 -18.91 -12.05 14.56
N LYS A 165 -18.32 -11.41 15.59
CA LYS A 165 -18.93 -11.39 16.93
C LYS A 165 -20.30 -10.69 16.93
N LYS A 166 -20.43 -9.56 16.24
CA LYS A 166 -21.70 -8.84 16.14
C LYS A 166 -22.77 -9.66 15.41
N GLU A 167 -22.38 -10.34 14.34
CA GLU A 167 -23.30 -11.21 13.60
C GLU A 167 -23.76 -12.38 14.45
N TRP A 168 -22.84 -13.04 15.15
CA TRP A 168 -23.14 -14.10 16.11
C TRP A 168 -24.17 -13.64 17.16
N GLU A 169 -23.93 -12.49 17.79
CA GLU A 169 -24.84 -11.92 18.78
C GLU A 169 -26.20 -11.56 18.17
N SER A 170 -26.23 -11.05 16.94
CA SER A 170 -27.46 -10.77 16.19
C SER A 170 -28.26 -12.03 15.91
N MET A 171 -27.63 -13.08 15.38
CA MET A 171 -28.29 -14.37 15.14
C MET A 171 -28.85 -14.96 16.44
N ARG A 172 -28.08 -14.87 17.53
CA ARG A 172 -28.51 -15.32 18.86
C ARG A 172 -29.72 -14.53 19.38
N GLN A 173 -29.74 -13.21 19.24
CA GLN A 173 -30.84 -12.36 19.70
C GLN A 173 -32.12 -12.56 18.87
N ASN A 174 -31.97 -12.87 17.57
CA ASN A 174 -33.09 -13.02 16.63
C ASN A 174 -33.52 -14.48 16.43
N ALA A 175 -33.00 -15.42 17.22
CA ALA A 175 -33.18 -16.86 17.02
C ALA A 175 -34.61 -17.39 17.25
N GLY A 176 -35.47 -16.65 17.96
CA GLY A 176 -36.82 -17.10 18.29
C GLY A 176 -36.82 -18.42 19.06
N ARG A 177 -37.35 -19.49 18.47
CA ARG A 177 -37.39 -20.85 19.04
C ARG A 177 -36.25 -21.77 18.57
N LYS A 178 -35.26 -21.27 17.83
CA LYS A 178 -34.11 -22.08 17.38
C LYS A 178 -33.24 -22.49 18.57
N THR A 179 -32.68 -23.70 18.51
CA THR A 179 -31.70 -24.18 19.49
C THR A 179 -30.33 -23.54 19.25
N LEU A 180 -29.48 -23.44 20.29
CA LEU A 180 -28.13 -22.89 20.15
C LEU A 180 -27.30 -23.60 19.07
N GLY A 181 -27.39 -24.93 18.97
CA GLY A 181 -26.68 -25.69 17.93
C GLY A 181 -27.12 -25.37 16.50
N LEU A 182 -28.40 -25.04 16.27
CA LEU A 182 -28.85 -24.57 14.95
C LEU A 182 -28.28 -23.19 14.63
N ILE A 183 -28.18 -22.31 15.63
CA ILE A 183 -27.59 -20.97 15.47
C ILE A 183 -26.08 -21.11 15.20
N ASP A 184 -25.37 -21.98 15.93
CA ASP A 184 -23.96 -22.29 15.69
C ASP A 184 -23.72 -22.75 14.25
N ALA A 185 -24.55 -23.67 13.75
CA ALA A 185 -24.45 -24.16 12.38
C ALA A 185 -24.72 -23.05 11.33
N GLU A 186 -25.75 -22.22 11.53
CA GLU A 186 -26.04 -21.08 10.65
C GLU A 186 -24.90 -20.05 10.64
N PHE A 187 -24.30 -19.83 11.81
CA PHE A 187 -23.18 -18.91 11.96
C PHE A 187 -21.92 -19.43 11.29
N GLU A 188 -21.58 -20.71 11.42
CA GLU A 188 -20.41 -21.30 10.72
C GLU A 188 -20.55 -21.19 9.19
N ILE A 189 -21.76 -21.42 8.65
CA ILE A 189 -22.04 -21.21 7.22
C ILE A 189 -21.83 -19.74 6.83
N TRP A 190 -22.26 -18.81 7.68
CA TRP A 190 -22.03 -17.38 7.47
C TRP A 190 -20.54 -17.02 7.54
N VAL A 191 -19.80 -17.51 8.53
CA VAL A 191 -18.35 -17.28 8.68
C VAL A 191 -17.60 -17.81 7.47
N GLN A 192 -17.98 -18.97 6.95
CA GLN A 192 -17.37 -19.54 5.76
C GLN A 192 -17.57 -18.66 4.53
N ARG A 193 -18.80 -18.19 4.26
CA ARG A 193 -19.06 -17.20 3.19
C ARG A 193 -18.26 -15.92 3.38
N TYR A 194 -18.18 -15.43 4.61
CA TYR A 194 -17.43 -14.22 4.93
C TYR A 194 -15.92 -14.38 4.71
N ARG A 195 -15.35 -15.57 4.98
CA ARG A 195 -13.96 -15.91 4.63
C ARG A 195 -13.75 -15.88 3.12
N GLU A 196 -14.68 -16.42 2.35
CA GLU A 196 -14.60 -16.46 0.88
C GLU A 196 -14.65 -15.05 0.28
N GLU A 197 -15.59 -14.21 0.73
CA GLU A 197 -15.68 -12.80 0.34
C GLU A 197 -14.37 -12.05 0.60
N ARG A 198 -13.82 -12.17 1.82
CA ARG A 198 -12.54 -11.57 2.18
C ARG A 198 -11.37 -12.16 1.39
N GLY A 199 -11.43 -13.45 1.02
CA GLY A 199 -10.46 -14.10 0.16
C GLY A 199 -10.43 -13.50 -1.25
N VAL A 200 -11.62 -13.21 -1.81
CA VAL A 200 -11.75 -12.51 -3.10
C VAL A 200 -11.18 -11.09 -3.01
N GLU A 201 -11.57 -10.33 -1.97
CA GLU A 201 -11.05 -8.98 -1.74
C GLU A 201 -9.53 -8.96 -1.55
N GLY A 202 -8.99 -9.91 -0.78
CA GLY A 202 -7.56 -10.05 -0.53
C GLY A 202 -6.76 -10.32 -1.80
N ARG A 203 -7.27 -11.20 -2.68
CA ARG A 203 -6.64 -11.46 -4.00
C ARG A 203 -6.72 -10.24 -4.91
N ALA A 204 -7.86 -9.54 -4.93
CA ALA A 204 -8.01 -8.32 -5.71
C ALA A 204 -7.04 -7.22 -5.24
N ASN A 205 -6.89 -7.03 -3.93
CA ASN A 205 -5.93 -6.09 -3.37
C ASN A 205 -4.48 -6.47 -3.69
N GLU A 206 -4.13 -7.75 -3.61
CA GLU A 206 -2.80 -8.23 -4.02
C GLU A 206 -2.54 -7.98 -5.51
N ALA A 207 -3.51 -8.24 -6.38
CA ALA A 207 -3.40 -7.95 -7.82
C ALA A 207 -3.18 -6.45 -8.08
N ARG A 208 -3.96 -5.56 -7.45
CA ARG A 208 -3.75 -4.10 -7.56
C ARG A 208 -2.37 -3.68 -7.06
N MET A 209 -1.90 -4.27 -5.97
CA MET A 209 -0.57 -4.00 -5.42
C MET A 209 0.52 -4.39 -6.42
N ILE A 210 0.40 -5.56 -7.04
CA ILE A 210 1.35 -6.03 -8.07
C ILE A 210 1.32 -5.11 -9.28
N VAL A 211 0.14 -4.74 -9.79
CA VAL A 211 0.01 -3.81 -10.93
C VAL A 211 0.64 -2.45 -10.60
N ARG A 212 0.39 -1.91 -9.40
CA ARG A 212 0.97 -0.64 -8.97
C ARG A 212 2.49 -0.66 -8.87
N VAL A 213 3.07 -1.77 -8.40
CA VAL A 213 4.51 -1.88 -8.10
C VAL A 213 5.33 -2.36 -9.31
N VAL A 214 4.83 -3.36 -10.01
CA VAL A 214 5.54 -4.03 -11.12
C VAL A 214 5.09 -3.49 -12.48
N GLY A 215 3.86 -2.96 -12.56
CA GLY A 215 3.20 -2.66 -13.83
C GLY A 215 2.56 -3.89 -14.45
N VAL A 216 1.83 -3.69 -15.55
CA VAL A 216 1.29 -4.79 -16.37
C VAL A 216 2.37 -5.21 -17.35
N SER A 217 3.15 -6.22 -16.99
CA SER A 217 4.05 -6.86 -17.96
C SER A 217 3.23 -7.68 -18.96
N GLY A 218 3.06 -7.17 -20.17
CA GLY A 218 2.58 -7.98 -21.30
C GLY A 218 1.07 -8.03 -21.51
N ALA A 219 0.37 -6.88 -21.49
CA ALA A 219 -0.76 -6.74 -22.39
C ALA A 219 -0.21 -6.79 -23.82
N LYS A 220 0.06 -8.01 -24.32
CA LYS A 220 0.23 -8.29 -25.74
C LYS A 220 -0.86 -7.50 -26.44
N GLY A 221 -0.48 -6.62 -27.36
CA GLY A 221 -1.41 -5.88 -28.18
C GLY A 221 -2.25 -6.87 -29.00
N LYS A 222 -3.33 -7.39 -28.41
CA LYS A 222 -4.53 -7.63 -29.19
C LYS A 222 -5.04 -6.23 -29.51
N LYS A 223 -4.63 -5.79 -30.69
CA LYS A 223 -5.13 -4.63 -31.41
C LYS A 223 -6.67 -4.68 -31.38
N GLY A 224 -7.27 -4.06 -30.37
CA GLY A 224 -8.69 -4.19 -30.08
C GLY A 224 -9.01 -4.01 -28.60
N GLY A 225 -9.02 -2.76 -28.12
CA GLY A 225 -9.58 -2.39 -26.81
C GLY A 225 -8.74 -1.38 -26.05
N ASP A 226 -8.77 -0.12 -26.48
CA ASP A 226 -7.98 1.01 -25.95
C ASP A 226 -8.26 1.36 -24.47
N ALA A 227 -9.36 0.90 -23.87
CA ALA A 227 -9.79 1.40 -22.56
C ALA A 227 -9.14 0.71 -21.33
N THR A 228 -8.68 -0.53 -21.45
CA THR A 228 -8.21 -1.33 -20.30
C THR A 228 -6.72 -1.20 -20.03
N ALA A 229 -5.90 -1.07 -21.08
CA ALA A 229 -4.46 -0.86 -20.95
C ALA A 229 -4.12 0.55 -20.43
N GLU A 230 -4.89 1.55 -20.85
CA GLU A 230 -4.73 2.94 -20.41
C GLU A 230 -5.09 3.11 -18.92
N LYS A 231 -6.17 2.45 -18.48
CA LYS A 231 -6.60 2.43 -17.07
C LYS A 231 -5.58 1.72 -16.16
N ALA A 232 -4.94 0.67 -16.65
CA ALA A 232 -3.88 -0.03 -15.91
C ALA A 232 -2.53 0.70 -15.94
N ALA A 233 -2.24 1.47 -17.00
CA ALA A 233 -1.06 2.34 -17.08
C ALA A 233 -1.14 3.53 -16.11
N GLY A 234 -2.35 3.98 -15.77
CA GLY A 234 -2.61 4.98 -14.73
C GLY A 234 -2.40 4.46 -13.29
N GLU A 235 -2.44 3.14 -13.08
CA GLU A 235 -2.27 2.52 -11.76
C GLU A 235 -0.80 2.18 -11.45
N TRP A 236 0.04 1.99 -12.47
CA TRP A 236 1.47 1.72 -12.30
C TRP A 236 2.25 2.94 -11.80
N ASP A 237 2.96 2.76 -10.69
CA ASP A 237 3.87 3.75 -10.13
C ASP A 237 5.31 3.42 -10.52
N TRP A 238 5.84 4.20 -11.48
CA TRP A 238 7.19 4.04 -12.02
C TRP A 238 8.27 4.15 -10.94
N LYS A 239 7.99 4.78 -9.80
CA LYS A 239 9.00 5.03 -8.75
C LYS A 239 9.53 3.74 -8.13
N TYR A 240 8.77 2.64 -8.20
CA TYR A 240 9.21 1.31 -7.76
C TYR A 240 10.16 0.63 -8.75
N ALA A 241 10.16 1.04 -10.01
CA ALA A 241 11.09 0.51 -11.00
C ALA A 241 12.51 1.06 -10.79
N PRO A 242 13.56 0.28 -11.11
CA PRO A 242 14.92 0.79 -11.17
C PRO A 242 15.01 1.96 -12.15
N ARG A 243 15.89 2.92 -11.85
CA ARG A 243 16.14 4.12 -12.66
C ARG A 243 17.62 4.49 -12.69
N PRO A 244 18.07 5.21 -13.74
CA PRO A 244 19.46 5.62 -13.86
C PRO A 244 19.75 6.84 -12.98
N CYS A 245 20.99 6.98 -12.53
CA CYS A 245 21.48 8.17 -11.84
C CYS A 245 21.42 9.40 -12.76
N THR A 246 20.98 10.56 -12.27
CA THR A 246 20.97 11.82 -13.04
C THR A 246 22.29 12.58 -13.02
N LYS A 247 23.24 12.21 -12.15
CA LYS A 247 24.59 12.80 -12.16
C LYS A 247 25.25 12.55 -13.54
N LYS A 248 25.75 13.63 -14.16
CA LYS A 248 26.52 13.58 -15.40
C LYS A 248 27.67 12.56 -15.28
N ASN A 249 27.86 11.74 -16.31
CA ASN A 249 28.91 10.71 -16.41
C ASN A 249 28.86 9.61 -15.33
N CYS A 250 27.75 9.44 -14.62
CA CYS A 250 27.61 8.32 -13.70
C CYS A 250 27.30 7.03 -14.47
N VAL A 251 28.21 6.06 -14.39
CA VAL A 251 28.14 4.76 -15.09
C VAL A 251 27.57 3.63 -14.22
N ARG A 252 26.98 3.98 -13.08
CA ARG A 252 26.47 2.97 -12.13
C ARG A 252 25.17 2.36 -12.61
N ASP A 253 24.94 1.15 -12.11
CA ASP A 253 23.70 0.41 -12.36
C ASP A 253 22.47 1.18 -11.92
N TRP A 254 21.36 0.82 -12.55
CA TRP A 254 20.05 1.35 -12.21
C TRP A 254 19.69 0.93 -10.79
N TYR A 255 19.10 1.86 -10.05
CA TYR A 255 18.77 1.67 -8.64
C TYR A 255 17.30 2.01 -8.41
N SER A 256 16.72 1.46 -7.36
CA SER A 256 15.41 1.87 -6.86
C SER A 256 15.58 2.44 -5.46
N ILE A 257 14.89 3.55 -5.17
CA ILE A 257 14.84 4.08 -3.80
C ILE A 257 14.07 3.14 -2.88
N PHE A 258 13.23 2.26 -3.41
CA PHE A 258 12.47 1.31 -2.61
C PHE A 258 13.22 0.02 -2.35
N ASP A 259 14.42 -0.16 -2.91
CA ASP A 259 15.31 -1.28 -2.57
C ASP A 259 15.55 -1.32 -1.05
N GLN A 260 15.41 -2.50 -0.46
CA GLN A 260 15.60 -2.70 0.98
C GLN A 260 16.92 -2.14 1.52
N ARG A 261 17.97 -2.11 0.68
CA ARG A 261 19.31 -1.60 1.06
C ARG A 261 19.38 -0.08 1.11
N PHE A 262 18.52 0.61 0.38
CA PHE A 262 18.65 2.06 0.14
C PHE A 262 17.45 2.87 0.64
N HIS A 263 16.30 2.26 0.85
CA HIS A 263 15.07 2.97 1.23
C HIS A 263 15.27 3.87 2.44
N LEU A 264 15.75 3.31 3.56
CA LEU A 264 15.98 4.10 4.77
C LEU A 264 16.95 5.26 4.52
N PHE A 265 18.00 5.04 3.73
CA PHE A 265 18.93 6.10 3.37
C PHE A 265 18.23 7.30 2.69
N TYR A 266 17.26 7.07 1.79
CA TYR A 266 16.59 8.17 1.09
C TYR A 266 15.44 8.82 1.87
N ILE A 267 14.78 8.10 2.78
CA ILE A 267 13.61 8.63 3.50
C ILE A 267 13.95 9.20 4.88
N THR A 268 15.07 8.81 5.49
CA THR A 268 15.41 9.24 6.85
C THR A 268 15.76 10.73 6.84
N PRO A 269 15.06 11.55 7.66
CA PRO A 269 15.40 12.96 7.80
C PRO A 269 16.85 13.15 8.26
N ARG A 270 17.57 14.07 7.62
CA ARG A 270 18.95 14.41 7.97
C ARG A 270 18.97 15.48 9.06
N LYS A 271 20.01 15.45 9.90
CA LYS A 271 20.25 16.48 10.93
C LYS A 271 20.43 17.88 10.33
N SER A 272 20.96 17.98 9.11
CA SER A 272 21.10 19.21 8.34
C SER A 272 19.77 19.80 7.87
N GLY A 273 18.67 19.04 7.95
CA GLY A 273 17.37 19.43 7.40
C GLY A 273 17.30 19.42 5.87
N LEU A 274 18.38 19.02 5.18
CA LEU A 274 18.41 18.83 3.74
C LEU A 274 17.84 17.45 3.36
N THR A 275 17.05 17.43 2.29
CA THR A 275 16.56 16.18 1.68
C THR A 275 17.66 15.52 0.86
N ILE A 276 17.66 14.19 0.75
CA ILE A 276 18.57 13.49 -0.15
C ILE A 276 17.92 13.45 -1.54
N LEU A 277 18.65 13.84 -2.59
CA LEU A 277 18.17 13.77 -3.96
C LEU A 277 17.95 12.31 -4.37
N GLN A 278 16.69 11.93 -4.49
CA GLN A 278 16.24 10.58 -4.89
C GLN A 278 16.54 10.25 -6.35
N THR A 279 16.98 11.24 -7.13
CA THR A 279 17.36 11.16 -8.54
C THR A 279 18.84 10.78 -8.75
N LEU A 280 19.63 10.80 -7.66
CA LEU A 280 21.01 10.35 -7.63
C LEU A 280 21.12 8.95 -7.05
N CYS A 281 22.03 8.11 -7.58
CA CYS A 281 22.33 6.81 -6.99
C CYS A 281 22.96 6.93 -5.58
N PRO A 282 22.98 5.86 -4.76
CA PRO A 282 23.34 5.97 -3.34
C PRO A 282 24.71 6.56 -3.00
N ALA A 283 25.74 6.46 -3.86
CA ALA A 283 27.00 7.17 -3.56
C ALA A 283 27.16 8.53 -4.25
N CYS A 284 26.48 8.79 -5.38
CA CYS A 284 26.38 10.17 -5.85
C CYS A 284 25.59 11.02 -4.86
N ALA A 285 24.48 10.48 -4.33
CA ALA A 285 23.68 11.11 -3.29
C ALA A 285 24.47 11.36 -2.00
N ARG A 286 25.28 10.38 -1.54
CA ARG A 286 26.16 10.56 -0.37
C ARG A 286 27.21 11.65 -0.56
N ARG A 287 27.82 11.70 -1.75
CA ARG A 287 28.80 12.74 -2.08
C ARG A 287 28.13 14.12 -2.14
N ASP A 288 27.02 14.21 -2.85
CA ASP A 288 26.24 15.44 -3.02
C ASP A 288 25.79 16.04 -1.68
N ILE A 289 25.20 15.21 -0.80
CA ILE A 289 24.76 15.70 0.51
C ILE A 289 25.96 16.07 1.41
N GLY A 290 27.08 15.33 1.32
CA GLY A 290 28.29 15.66 2.07
C GLY A 290 28.92 16.98 1.62
N GLU A 291 28.94 17.25 0.31
CA GLU A 291 29.38 18.54 -0.25
C GLU A 291 28.44 19.68 0.19
N ALA A 292 27.13 19.46 0.17
CA ALA A 292 26.16 20.45 0.63
C ALA A 292 26.33 20.77 2.14
N GLU A 293 26.49 19.74 2.98
CA GLU A 293 26.69 19.89 4.43
C GLU A 293 28.04 20.55 4.76
N LYS A 294 29.08 20.31 3.96
CA LYS A 294 30.36 21.02 4.08
C LYS A 294 30.18 22.51 3.79
N ARG A 295 29.53 22.86 2.67
CA ARG A 295 29.23 24.27 2.32
C ARG A 295 28.35 24.95 3.36
N MET A 296 27.39 24.23 3.93
CA MET A 296 26.59 24.71 5.05
C MET A 296 27.47 25.08 6.25
N THR A 297 28.39 24.19 6.62
CA THR A 297 29.27 24.41 7.79
C THR A 297 30.21 25.60 7.58
N GLU A 298 30.72 25.79 6.36
CA GLU A 298 31.53 26.95 5.96
C GLU A 298 30.70 28.25 6.05
N LYS A 299 29.53 28.28 5.42
CA LYS A 299 28.64 29.46 5.39
C LYS A 299 28.06 29.84 6.75
N TRP A 300 27.83 28.87 7.62
CA TRP A 300 27.32 29.14 8.98
C TRP A 300 28.27 30.03 9.79
N ARG A 301 29.58 29.94 9.58
CA ARG A 301 30.57 30.76 10.28
C ARG A 301 30.65 32.19 9.75
N GLU A 302 30.23 32.40 8.50
CA GLU A 302 30.36 33.67 7.78
C GLU A 302 29.09 34.55 7.87
N MET A 303 27.93 33.94 8.15
CA MET A 303 26.64 34.59 7.99
C MET A 303 25.95 34.92 9.32
N HIS A 304 25.28 36.06 9.36
CA HIS A 304 24.39 36.40 10.47
C HIS A 304 23.21 35.41 10.53
N PRO A 305 22.69 35.03 11.72
CA PRO A 305 21.65 34.00 11.86
C PRO A 305 20.40 34.18 11.00
N GLN A 306 19.97 35.42 10.72
CA GLN A 306 18.82 35.69 9.87
C GLN A 306 19.10 35.40 8.40
N GLN A 307 20.22 35.90 7.88
CA GLN A 307 20.66 35.63 6.51
C GLN A 307 20.91 34.14 6.29
N TRP A 308 21.41 33.43 7.32
CA TRP A 308 21.55 31.98 7.29
C TRP A 308 20.21 31.26 7.09
N ARG A 309 19.16 31.65 7.83
CA ARG A 309 17.83 31.04 7.67
C ARG A 309 17.28 31.22 6.27
N GLU A 310 17.38 32.44 5.73
CA GLU A 310 16.94 32.75 4.35
C GLU A 310 17.73 31.95 3.32
N TRP A 311 19.05 31.84 3.51
CA TRP A 311 19.92 31.03 2.67
C TRP A 311 19.56 29.55 2.71
N MET A 312 19.30 29.00 3.90
CA MET A 312 18.86 27.61 4.08
C MET A 312 17.52 27.33 3.42
N GLU A 313 16.54 28.23 3.56
CA GLU A 313 15.24 28.08 2.90
C GLU A 313 15.33 28.20 1.38
N ARG A 314 16.22 29.06 0.86
CA ARG A 314 16.53 29.08 -0.58
C ARG A 314 17.16 27.76 -1.03
N LEU A 315 18.15 27.24 -0.31
CA LEU A 315 18.82 25.99 -0.65
C LEU A 315 17.84 24.79 -0.67
N LYS A 316 16.92 24.72 0.30
CA LYS A 316 15.85 23.70 0.30
C LYS A 316 14.93 23.82 -0.91
N ARG A 317 14.52 25.04 -1.28
CA ARG A 317 13.67 25.29 -2.46
C ARG A 317 14.37 24.94 -3.77
N GLU A 318 15.63 25.33 -3.94
CA GLU A 318 16.44 24.97 -5.11
C GLU A 318 16.53 23.47 -5.27
N ARG A 319 16.80 22.76 -4.17
CA ARG A 319 16.92 21.31 -4.16
C ARG A 319 15.60 20.60 -4.46
N ALA A 320 14.48 21.11 -3.95
CA ALA A 320 13.15 20.59 -4.27
C ALA A 320 12.81 20.78 -5.76
N THR A 321 13.18 21.93 -6.33
CA THR A 321 12.98 22.24 -7.76
C THR A 321 13.83 21.33 -8.64
N GLU A 322 15.11 21.16 -8.30
CA GLU A 322 16.02 20.23 -8.97
C GLU A 322 15.48 18.79 -8.93
N GLN A 323 15.02 18.35 -7.75
CA GLN A 323 14.43 17.04 -7.59
C GLN A 323 13.23 16.83 -8.52
N ALA A 324 12.27 17.78 -8.54
CA ALA A 324 11.09 17.69 -9.38
C ALA A 324 11.43 17.63 -10.88
N PHE A 325 12.35 18.47 -11.34
CA PHE A 325 12.82 18.47 -12.72
C PHE A 325 13.40 17.10 -13.14
N TRP A 326 14.29 16.56 -12.32
CA TRP A 326 14.95 15.29 -12.61
C TRP A 326 14.05 14.08 -12.42
N GLU A 327 13.07 14.13 -11.52
CA GLU A 327 12.06 13.07 -11.39
C GLU A 327 11.22 12.96 -12.65
N MET A 328 10.77 14.07 -13.25
CA MET A 328 10.05 14.05 -14.52
C MET A 328 10.89 13.46 -15.67
N ALA A 329 12.18 13.79 -15.72
CA ALA A 329 13.09 13.24 -16.72
C ALA A 329 13.34 11.73 -16.51
N GLN A 330 13.48 11.27 -15.27
CA GLN A 330 13.61 9.86 -14.93
C GLN A 330 12.34 9.08 -15.26
N GLU A 331 11.16 9.63 -14.94
CA GLU A 331 9.87 9.03 -15.26
C GLU A 331 9.76 8.73 -16.75
N ARG A 332 10.01 9.74 -17.60
CA ARG A 332 9.99 9.59 -19.06
C ARG A 332 10.87 8.43 -19.51
N ARG A 333 12.13 8.40 -19.04
CA ARG A 333 13.11 7.38 -19.42
C ARG A 333 12.74 5.97 -18.93
N VAL A 334 12.15 5.86 -17.74
CA VAL A 334 11.69 4.58 -17.18
C VAL A 334 10.48 4.07 -17.96
N ARG A 335 9.50 4.93 -18.25
CA ARG A 335 8.31 4.59 -19.05
C ARG A 335 8.67 4.21 -20.48
N GLU A 336 9.56 4.97 -21.15
CA GLU A 336 10.08 4.63 -22.49
C GLU A 336 10.72 3.24 -22.51
N ARG A 337 11.52 2.89 -21.49
CA ARG A 337 12.12 1.56 -21.39
C ARG A 337 11.06 0.47 -21.17
N ALA A 338 10.08 0.72 -20.31
CA ALA A 338 9.00 -0.23 -20.04
C ALA A 338 8.17 -0.53 -21.30
N MET A 339 7.89 0.48 -22.13
CA MET A 339 7.18 0.33 -23.40
C MET A 339 8.06 -0.23 -24.53
N GLY A 340 9.34 0.17 -24.59
CA GLY A 340 10.28 -0.22 -25.65
C GLY A 340 10.79 -1.67 -25.56
N VAL A 341 10.71 -2.30 -24.39
CA VAL A 341 11.02 -3.74 -24.23
C VAL A 341 9.96 -4.62 -24.89
N GLY A 342 8.72 -4.13 -25.07
CA GLY A 342 7.68 -4.82 -25.86
C GLY A 342 7.98 -4.84 -27.36
N ALA A 343 8.41 -3.70 -27.92
CA ALA A 343 8.61 -3.53 -29.37
C ALA A 343 9.86 -4.26 -29.93
N LYS A 344 10.89 -4.48 -29.11
CA LYS A 344 12.10 -5.20 -29.56
C LYS A 344 11.94 -6.72 -29.62
N LEU A 345 10.97 -7.30 -28.90
CA LEU A 345 10.68 -8.73 -29.01
C LEU A 345 9.92 -9.05 -30.30
N GLU A 346 9.01 -8.17 -30.74
CA GLU A 346 8.24 -8.34 -31.97
C GLU A 346 9.13 -8.31 -33.22
N ARG A 347 10.11 -7.39 -33.29
CA ARG A 347 11.06 -7.33 -34.43
C ARG A 347 12.01 -8.53 -34.54
N GLY A 348 12.17 -9.30 -33.47
CA GLY A 348 12.98 -10.53 -33.45
C GLY A 348 12.19 -11.78 -33.85
N GLN A 349 10.87 -11.79 -33.61
CA GLN A 349 9.99 -12.90 -33.99
C GLN A 349 9.44 -12.76 -35.41
N GLU A 350 9.11 -11.54 -35.88
CA GLU A 350 8.68 -11.33 -37.27
C GLU A 350 9.73 -11.78 -38.28
N LYS A 351 11.03 -11.59 -37.98
CA LYS A 351 12.09 -12.09 -38.88
C LYS A 351 12.16 -13.62 -38.93
N LYS A 352 11.78 -14.33 -37.87
CA LYS A 352 11.81 -15.80 -37.86
C LYS A 352 10.61 -16.41 -38.57
N ASP A 353 9.44 -15.78 -38.46
CA ASP A 353 8.23 -16.28 -39.11
C ASP A 353 8.19 -15.91 -40.60
N THR A 354 8.75 -14.76 -41.01
CA THR A 354 8.85 -14.40 -42.45
C THR A 354 9.92 -15.22 -43.19
N GLU A 355 10.99 -15.66 -42.50
CA GLU A 355 12.04 -16.51 -43.09
C GLU A 355 11.59 -17.98 -43.23
N LEU A 356 10.70 -18.46 -42.36
CA LEU A 356 10.10 -19.80 -42.47
C LEU A 356 8.91 -19.89 -43.44
N GLU A 357 8.24 -18.78 -43.77
CA GLU A 357 7.11 -18.79 -44.72
C GLU A 357 7.54 -18.60 -46.19
N LEU A 358 8.79 -18.19 -46.44
CA LEU A 358 9.36 -18.03 -47.80
C LEU A 358 10.03 -19.30 -48.36
N GLU A 359 10.25 -20.35 -47.56
CA GLU A 359 10.77 -21.65 -48.05
C GLU A 359 9.67 -22.65 -48.45
N GLY A 360 8.38 -22.28 -48.35
CA GLY A 360 7.28 -23.24 -48.43
C GLY A 360 6.34 -23.16 -49.64
N LYS A 361 6.52 -22.23 -50.59
CA LYS A 361 5.59 -22.09 -51.73
C LYS A 361 6.28 -21.70 -53.04
N GLY A 362 6.46 -22.70 -53.91
CA GLY A 362 6.32 -22.55 -55.36
C GLY A 362 7.49 -21.91 -56.10
N VAL A 363 8.56 -22.68 -56.32
CA VAL A 363 9.55 -22.41 -57.38
C VAL A 363 9.60 -23.59 -58.34
N ASP A 364 8.45 -24.00 -58.87
CA ASP A 364 8.32 -25.02 -59.93
C ASP A 364 7.15 -24.63 -60.85
N ALA A 365 7.29 -23.57 -61.64
CA ALA A 365 6.29 -23.26 -62.70
C ALA A 365 6.73 -22.27 -63.80
N LEU A 366 7.98 -21.80 -63.86
CA LEU A 366 8.31 -20.66 -64.75
C LEU A 366 9.67 -20.77 -65.48
N LYS A 367 10.02 -21.96 -65.96
CA LYS A 367 11.15 -22.15 -66.90
C LYS A 367 10.89 -23.04 -68.11
N GLU A 368 9.62 -23.24 -68.46
CA GLU A 368 9.24 -23.82 -69.76
C GLU A 368 8.33 -22.85 -70.51
N LEU A 369 8.90 -21.82 -71.13
CA LEU A 369 8.29 -21.03 -72.20
C LEU A 369 9.32 -20.05 -72.77
N CYS A 370 10.28 -20.59 -73.54
CA CYS A 370 11.08 -19.86 -74.52
C CYS A 370 11.58 -20.87 -75.56
N VAL A 371 10.68 -21.28 -76.45
CA VAL A 371 10.99 -21.89 -77.75
C VAL A 371 10.00 -21.26 -78.75
N VAL A 372 10.53 -20.76 -79.89
CA VAL A 372 9.85 -20.32 -81.12
C VAL A 372 9.17 -18.93 -81.02
N MET A 373 9.47 -17.89 -81.80
CA MET A 373 10.16 -17.71 -83.09
C MET A 373 11.30 -16.69 -83.03
#